data_AF-A0A3M1CIG8-F1
#
_entry.id   AF-A0A3M1CIG8-F1
#
_cell.length_a   1.000
_cell.length_b   1.000
_cell.length_c   1.000
_cell.angle_alpha   90.00
_cell.angle_beta   90.00
_cell.angle_gamma   90.00
#
_symmetry.space_group_name_H-M   'P 1'
#
loop_
_entity.id
_entity.type
_entity.pdbx_description
1 polymer ?
#
loop_
_entity_poly.entity_id
_entity_poly.type
_entity_poly.pdbx_seq_one_letter_code
_entity_poly.pdbx_strand_id
1 'polypeptide(L)'
;RKPDDVTEIILADNAADGTSGVTISDDGGGVYTASVQWDPPDVQDTGLYDLYFHVSDGIDTAYDGFSNNLDELHVLDAVTNSPPTLVPGNTVVVPDTLNRIGSQFTMLKATFSDVDVPGNGAFTITFKVRDQSGTEYPIVSGATNGQQGLRVRHISGNTYEAAVLWDAPDAQATGPYDLYFSVQDNKGAVATDNYVDNTDELQVISAALAGDGNLLRRNNDAGTCGGPNSACHNLKNHQGQDCLTCHAPHATTNIYLIRDTIQTPNSGPKPVVFKTLGIGDPYNSPDPVPGDPNSGVMADSTNGVFTGICEVCHTTTAHHRNDGSEPPPNHHDAENCTTCHPHTGGFAAGESSGGNGCTCHQSILTPMKDSTSLSYHHLVLSDDANYDVYAKTCLRCHVHHDIFRPDLNPGVGQRAKNLRVDFSTPVVPGDNTVLSNSDYSATGSGGICLSCHSDATCSGCHSVHVAAGTSYNHEFLVKADYDAATATHNYNVPSTFASDGSVFNANCVKCHNDNRSKSYQNSAHTFSTHVSDFRKLLNPLGAAAPSDPLEEEFCFQCHSETSNPNAGSSKDYYGVQSMANSNALRIEAEFSYTYTHPTTSVNGVHIINETAANLGA
;
A
#
# COMPACT_ATOMS: atom_id res chain seq x y z
N ARG A 1 -20.94 37.79 -17.74
CA ARG A 1 -20.96 39.24 -17.44
C ARG A 1 -22.40 39.65 -17.16
N LYS A 2 -22.63 40.56 -16.22
CA LYS A 2 -23.97 41.05 -15.85
C LYS A 2 -24.59 41.94 -16.95
N PRO A 3 -25.89 42.26 -16.88
CA PRO A 3 -26.57 43.16 -17.83
C PRO A 3 -26.09 44.62 -17.80
N ASP A 4 -25.07 44.94 -16.98
CA ASP A 4 -24.40 46.25 -16.94
C ASP A 4 -23.17 46.33 -17.86
N ASP A 5 -22.88 45.27 -18.63
CA ASP A 5 -21.72 45.13 -19.54
C ASP A 5 -20.33 45.24 -18.85
N VAL A 6 -20.27 45.27 -17.52
CA VAL A 6 -19.05 45.61 -16.75
C VAL A 6 -18.76 44.62 -15.62
N THR A 7 -19.77 44.20 -14.87
CA THR A 7 -19.57 43.33 -13.70
C THR A 7 -19.49 41.87 -14.12
N GLU A 8 -18.43 41.19 -13.70
CA GLU A 8 -18.22 39.77 -13.96
C GLU A 8 -18.61 38.92 -12.75
N ILE A 9 -19.07 37.69 -13.03
CA ILE A 9 -19.35 36.66 -12.02
C ILE A 9 -18.54 35.44 -12.43
N ILE A 10 -17.59 35.07 -11.59
CA ILE A 10 -16.71 33.92 -11.83
C ILE A 10 -17.42 32.68 -11.28
N LEU A 11 -17.83 31.78 -12.17
CA LEU A 11 -18.49 30.52 -11.80
C LEU A 11 -17.47 29.43 -11.43
N ALA A 12 -16.35 29.40 -12.14
CA ALA A 12 -15.16 28.61 -11.82
C ALA A 12 -13.91 29.36 -12.33
N ASP A 13 -12.79 29.22 -11.63
CA ASP A 13 -11.49 29.78 -12.03
C ASP A 13 -10.41 28.72 -11.83
N ASN A 14 -9.57 28.51 -12.86
CA ASN A 14 -8.50 27.52 -12.92
C ASN A 14 -8.88 26.13 -12.34
N ALA A 15 -10.12 25.70 -12.56
CA ALA A 15 -10.67 24.44 -12.06
C ALA A 15 -10.34 23.28 -13.00
N ALA A 16 -10.08 22.11 -12.43
CA ALA A 16 -9.89 20.85 -13.12
C ALA A 16 -11.20 20.04 -13.07
N ASP A 17 -11.26 18.92 -13.79
CA ASP A 17 -12.40 18.00 -13.67
C ASP A 17 -12.61 17.56 -12.21
N GLY A 18 -13.87 17.60 -11.76
CA GLY A 18 -14.25 17.30 -10.39
C GLY A 18 -13.94 18.38 -9.35
N THR A 19 -13.32 19.52 -9.71
CA THR A 19 -13.08 20.64 -8.77
C THR A 19 -14.00 21.83 -9.07
N SER A 20 -14.34 22.60 -8.02
CA SER A 20 -15.20 23.80 -8.13
C SER A 20 -16.55 23.59 -8.84
N GLY A 21 -17.09 22.37 -8.84
CA GLY A 21 -18.34 22.03 -9.54
C GLY A 21 -18.21 21.86 -11.06
N VAL A 22 -16.99 21.90 -11.60
CA VAL A 22 -16.72 21.64 -13.02
C VAL A 22 -16.72 20.13 -13.29
N THR A 23 -17.35 19.74 -14.40
CA THR A 23 -17.32 18.37 -14.95
C THR A 23 -16.86 18.42 -16.40
N ILE A 24 -15.88 17.59 -16.78
CA ILE A 24 -15.33 17.49 -18.13
C ILE A 24 -15.53 16.06 -18.66
N SER A 25 -16.29 15.93 -19.75
CA SER A 25 -16.50 14.66 -20.49
C SER A 25 -15.54 14.58 -21.68
N ASP A 26 -14.90 13.43 -21.90
CA ASP A 26 -14.25 13.09 -23.17
C ASP A 26 -15.30 12.43 -24.08
N ASP A 27 -15.70 13.15 -25.12
CA ASP A 27 -16.70 12.69 -26.09
C ASP A 27 -16.05 11.90 -27.26
N GLY A 28 -14.74 11.68 -27.18
CA GLY A 28 -13.92 10.93 -28.12
C GLY A 28 -13.28 11.80 -29.20
N GLY A 29 -12.14 11.33 -29.74
CA GLY A 29 -11.48 11.97 -30.87
C GLY A 29 -10.84 13.34 -30.56
N GLY A 30 -10.60 13.66 -29.29
CA GLY A 30 -10.10 14.97 -28.85
C GLY A 30 -11.18 16.04 -28.70
N VAL A 31 -12.46 15.64 -28.63
CA VAL A 31 -13.59 16.52 -28.32
C VAL A 31 -13.94 16.36 -26.85
N TYR A 32 -14.07 17.48 -26.15
CA TYR A 32 -14.40 17.52 -24.73
C TYR A 32 -15.57 18.47 -24.46
N THR A 33 -16.46 18.06 -23.56
CA THR A 33 -17.54 18.91 -23.05
C THR A 33 -17.26 19.28 -21.60
N ALA A 34 -16.96 20.55 -21.34
CA ALA A 34 -16.88 21.10 -19.99
C ALA A 34 -18.23 21.71 -19.56
N SER A 35 -18.62 21.54 -18.30
CA SER A 35 -19.86 22.07 -17.75
C SER A 35 -19.70 22.47 -16.28
N VAL A 36 -20.51 23.44 -15.85
CA VAL A 36 -20.62 23.89 -14.44
C VAL A 36 -22.10 24.16 -14.16
N GLN A 37 -22.56 23.83 -12.95
CA GLN A 37 -23.92 24.17 -12.51
C GLN A 37 -23.92 25.51 -11.77
N TRP A 38 -24.81 26.43 -12.17
CA TRP A 38 -25.00 27.71 -11.50
C TRP A 38 -26.45 27.87 -11.04
N ASP A 39 -26.62 28.05 -9.73
CA ASP A 39 -27.87 28.46 -9.08
C ASP A 39 -27.69 29.96 -8.73
N PRO A 40 -28.25 30.91 -9.51
CA PRO A 40 -28.07 32.33 -9.26
C PRO A 40 -28.69 32.72 -7.92
N PRO A 41 -28.06 33.60 -7.12
CA PRO A 41 -28.66 34.07 -5.87
C PRO A 41 -29.94 34.86 -6.15
N ASP A 42 -30.90 34.85 -5.23
CA ASP A 42 -32.21 35.52 -5.41
C ASP A 42 -32.13 37.05 -5.61
N VAL A 43 -30.98 37.64 -5.26
CA VAL A 43 -30.65 39.06 -5.45
C VAL A 43 -29.85 39.31 -6.73
N GLN A 44 -29.77 38.33 -7.63
CA GLN A 44 -29.09 38.44 -8.92
C GLN A 44 -29.81 39.44 -9.82
N ASP A 45 -29.05 40.31 -10.48
CA ASP A 45 -29.61 41.28 -11.42
C ASP A 45 -30.31 40.56 -12.58
N THR A 46 -31.48 41.03 -13.00
CA THR A 46 -32.26 40.39 -14.07
C THR A 46 -31.99 41.06 -15.41
N GLY A 47 -32.13 40.29 -16.49
CA GLY A 47 -31.79 40.69 -17.85
C GLY A 47 -30.84 39.70 -18.52
N LEU A 48 -30.18 40.17 -19.58
CA LEU A 48 -29.32 39.37 -20.43
C LEU A 48 -27.87 39.41 -19.92
N TYR A 49 -27.21 38.25 -19.98
CA TYR A 49 -25.86 38.00 -19.50
C TYR A 49 -25.01 37.44 -20.63
N ASP A 50 -23.81 37.98 -20.79
CA ASP A 50 -22.82 37.43 -21.72
C ASP A 50 -22.03 36.30 -21.07
N LEU A 51 -21.66 35.30 -21.85
CA LEU A 51 -20.90 34.15 -21.36
C LEU A 51 -19.41 34.24 -21.74
N TYR A 52 -18.57 33.58 -20.94
CA TYR A 52 -17.13 33.46 -21.17
C TYR A 52 -16.70 32.05 -20.80
N PHE A 53 -15.87 31.46 -21.64
CA PHE A 53 -15.28 30.14 -21.40
C PHE A 53 -13.79 30.18 -21.74
N HIS A 54 -12.97 29.49 -20.93
CA HIS A 54 -11.53 29.37 -21.16
C HIS A 54 -11.07 27.99 -20.68
N VAL A 55 -10.24 27.34 -21.49
CA VAL A 55 -9.68 26.01 -21.26
C VAL A 55 -8.20 25.99 -21.62
N SER A 56 -7.43 25.19 -20.88
CA SER A 56 -6.01 24.94 -21.13
C SER A 56 -5.67 23.48 -20.84
N ASP A 57 -4.72 22.93 -21.58
CA ASP A 57 -4.09 21.63 -21.31
C ASP A 57 -2.76 21.78 -20.53
N GLY A 58 -2.41 22.99 -20.10
CA GLY A 58 -1.16 23.34 -19.44
C GLY A 58 -0.03 23.75 -20.40
N ILE A 59 -0.22 23.63 -21.72
CA ILE A 59 0.74 24.08 -22.75
C ILE A 59 0.10 25.19 -23.60
N ASP A 60 -1.08 24.90 -24.16
CA ASP A 60 -1.85 25.79 -25.00
C ASP A 60 -3.15 26.23 -24.29
N THR A 61 -3.81 27.27 -24.82
CA THR A 61 -5.08 27.77 -24.31
C THR A 61 -6.06 28.07 -25.45
N ALA A 62 -7.35 27.91 -25.16
CA ALA A 62 -8.44 28.35 -26.01
C ALA A 62 -9.50 29.04 -25.15
N TYR A 63 -10.10 30.11 -25.65
CA TYR A 63 -11.19 30.81 -24.98
C TYR A 63 -12.25 31.26 -25.97
N ASP A 64 -13.46 31.41 -25.46
CA ASP A 64 -14.55 32.08 -26.13
C ASP A 64 -15.03 33.24 -25.26
N GLY A 65 -14.98 34.44 -25.84
CA GLY A 65 -15.02 35.70 -25.10
C GLY A 65 -16.39 36.37 -25.14
N PHE A 66 -16.67 37.24 -24.15
CA PHE A 66 -17.91 38.01 -24.07
C PHE A 66 -18.29 38.73 -25.38
N SER A 67 -17.32 39.16 -26.20
CA SER A 67 -17.57 39.81 -27.49
C SER A 67 -18.26 38.93 -28.54
N ASN A 68 -18.16 37.61 -28.40
CA ASN A 68 -18.75 36.63 -29.29
C ASN A 68 -20.09 36.10 -28.74
N ASN A 69 -20.20 36.08 -27.40
CA ASN A 69 -21.27 35.42 -26.64
C ASN A 69 -22.15 36.45 -25.94
N LEU A 70 -22.59 37.46 -26.71
CA LEU A 70 -23.45 38.54 -26.22
C LEU A 70 -24.88 38.03 -25.98
N ASP A 71 -25.47 38.44 -24.85
CA ASP A 71 -26.87 38.17 -24.49
C ASP A 71 -27.30 36.68 -24.43
N GLU A 72 -26.36 35.73 -24.31
CA GLU A 72 -26.66 34.29 -24.42
C GLU A 72 -27.48 33.70 -23.25
N LEU A 73 -27.47 34.31 -22.07
CA LEU A 73 -28.20 33.85 -20.89
C LEU A 73 -29.16 34.91 -20.37
N HIS A 74 -30.46 34.60 -20.32
CA HIS A 74 -31.46 35.49 -19.74
C HIS A 74 -31.83 35.06 -18.31
N VAL A 75 -31.45 35.85 -17.31
CA VAL A 75 -31.91 35.71 -15.92
C VAL A 75 -33.20 36.51 -15.73
N LEU A 76 -34.28 35.83 -15.36
CA LEU A 76 -35.63 36.40 -15.21
C LEU A 76 -36.03 36.40 -13.72
N ASP A 77 -36.74 37.44 -13.25
CA ASP A 77 -37.51 37.34 -12.00
C ASP A 77 -38.83 36.63 -12.33
N ALA A 78 -39.22 35.64 -11.52
CA ALA A 78 -40.54 35.03 -11.65
C ALA A 78 -41.60 36.09 -11.29
N VAL A 79 -42.45 36.47 -12.25
CA VAL A 79 -43.17 37.77 -12.21
C VAL A 79 -44.30 37.86 -11.16
N THR A 80 -44.52 36.80 -10.38
CA THR A 80 -45.41 36.78 -9.21
C THR A 80 -44.88 35.79 -8.20
N ASN A 81 -44.55 36.24 -6.98
CA ASN A 81 -44.18 35.33 -5.90
C ASN A 81 -45.36 34.45 -5.49
N SER A 82 -45.16 33.14 -5.52
CA SER A 82 -46.13 32.12 -5.17
C SER A 82 -45.70 31.49 -3.85
N PRO A 83 -46.49 31.59 -2.76
CA PRO A 83 -46.07 31.05 -1.47
C PRO A 83 -45.73 29.55 -1.54
N PRO A 84 -44.76 29.08 -0.74
CA PRO A 84 -44.55 27.66 -0.51
C PRO A 84 -45.86 26.95 -0.16
N THR A 85 -45.92 25.67 -0.47
CA THR A 85 -47.09 24.82 -0.24
C THR A 85 -46.69 23.59 0.57
N LEU A 86 -47.49 23.32 1.61
CA LEU A 86 -47.32 22.20 2.53
C LEU A 86 -48.60 21.37 2.52
N VAL A 87 -48.43 20.06 2.62
CA VAL A 87 -49.52 19.15 3.00
C VAL A 87 -49.53 19.08 4.54
N PRO A 88 -50.67 19.28 5.22
CA PRO A 88 -50.74 19.11 6.67
C PRO A 88 -50.43 17.66 7.10
N GLY A 89 -49.69 17.48 8.19
CA GLY A 89 -49.29 16.16 8.69
C GLY A 89 -48.14 15.52 7.88
N ASN A 90 -47.20 16.34 7.42
CA ASN A 90 -46.08 15.94 6.56
C ASN A 90 -44.73 16.15 7.22
N THR A 91 -44.72 16.66 8.46
CA THR A 91 -43.53 16.86 9.28
C THR A 91 -43.29 15.60 10.10
N VAL A 92 -42.43 14.71 9.60
CA VAL A 92 -42.19 13.38 10.18
C VAL A 92 -40.82 13.27 10.84
N VAL A 93 -40.65 12.24 11.65
CA VAL A 93 -39.47 12.02 12.51
C VAL A 93 -38.91 10.61 12.36
N VAL A 94 -37.57 10.46 12.33
CA VAL A 94 -36.89 9.17 12.10
C VAL A 94 -35.60 9.04 12.94
N PRO A 95 -35.54 8.13 13.94
CA PRO A 95 -36.63 7.28 14.45
C PRO A 95 -37.67 8.08 15.26
N ASP A 96 -38.91 7.56 15.29
CA ASP A 96 -40.04 8.07 16.08
C ASP A 96 -39.86 7.96 17.60
N THR A 97 -38.81 7.26 18.07
CA THR A 97 -38.51 7.04 19.48
C THR A 97 -37.07 7.45 19.77
N LEU A 98 -36.90 8.38 20.71
CA LEU A 98 -35.61 8.98 21.06
C LEU A 98 -35.29 8.80 22.55
N ASN A 99 -34.19 8.13 22.90
CA ASN A 99 -33.71 8.13 24.27
C ASN A 99 -32.88 9.39 24.54
N ARG A 100 -33.36 10.29 25.39
CA ARG A 100 -32.66 11.54 25.76
C ARG A 100 -31.35 11.31 26.54
N ILE A 101 -31.05 10.07 26.93
CA ILE A 101 -29.86 9.70 27.71
C ILE A 101 -28.89 8.96 26.79
N GLY A 102 -27.76 9.60 26.50
CA GLY A 102 -26.71 9.08 25.61
C GLY A 102 -26.49 9.96 24.38
N SER A 103 -26.08 9.35 23.27
CA SER A 103 -25.80 10.01 21.98
C SER A 103 -26.81 9.64 20.89
N GLN A 104 -28.04 9.31 21.27
CA GLN A 104 -29.10 9.08 20.29
C GLN A 104 -29.61 10.40 19.74
N PHE A 105 -29.75 10.47 18.43
CA PHE A 105 -30.37 11.57 17.72
C PHE A 105 -31.57 11.07 16.91
N THR A 106 -32.48 11.99 16.58
CA THR A 106 -33.54 11.73 15.59
C THR A 106 -33.49 12.78 14.47
N MET A 107 -33.92 12.40 13.27
CA MET A 107 -34.04 13.32 12.14
C MET A 107 -35.48 13.81 12.03
N LEU A 108 -35.70 15.11 12.21
CA LEU A 108 -36.94 15.76 11.81
C LEU A 108 -36.84 16.10 10.33
N LYS A 109 -37.93 15.88 9.57
CA LYS A 109 -37.98 16.24 8.16
C LYS A 109 -39.39 16.60 7.69
N ALA A 110 -39.47 17.47 6.69
CA ALA A 110 -40.71 17.83 6.02
C ALA A 110 -40.46 17.99 4.52
N THR A 111 -41.45 17.67 3.69
CA THR A 111 -41.40 18.02 2.26
C THR A 111 -42.35 19.17 1.96
N PHE A 112 -42.00 20.01 0.99
CA PHE A 112 -42.82 21.15 0.58
C PHE A 112 -42.60 21.43 -0.90
N SER A 113 -43.49 22.21 -1.51
CA SER A 113 -43.36 22.61 -2.90
C SER A 113 -43.51 24.11 -3.11
N ASP A 114 -42.69 24.68 -3.99
CA ASP A 114 -42.70 26.09 -4.34
C ASP A 114 -42.64 26.22 -5.87
N VAL A 115 -43.70 26.76 -6.46
CA VAL A 115 -43.87 26.82 -7.93
C VAL A 115 -42.97 27.87 -8.59
N ASP A 116 -42.34 28.76 -7.83
CA ASP A 116 -41.35 29.70 -8.34
C ASP A 116 -39.97 29.02 -8.53
N VAL A 117 -39.82 27.81 -7.97
CA VAL A 117 -38.63 26.93 -8.03
C VAL A 117 -37.33 27.66 -7.66
N PRO A 118 -37.26 28.35 -6.50
CA PRO A 118 -36.05 29.07 -6.11
C PRO A 118 -34.93 28.11 -5.64
N GLY A 119 -33.71 28.63 -5.53
CA GLY A 119 -32.54 27.88 -5.09
C GLY A 119 -32.69 27.35 -3.65
N ASN A 120 -31.96 26.28 -3.29
CA ASN A 120 -32.10 25.63 -1.97
C ASN A 120 -31.81 26.58 -0.78
N GLY A 121 -31.04 27.65 -1.01
CA GLY A 121 -30.71 28.67 -0.01
C GLY A 121 -31.78 29.75 0.20
N ALA A 122 -32.79 29.84 -0.68
CA ALA A 122 -33.84 30.86 -0.65
C ALA A 122 -34.81 30.69 0.53
N PHE A 123 -34.91 29.48 1.08
CA PHE A 123 -35.87 29.14 2.11
C PHE A 123 -35.35 29.41 3.52
N THR A 124 -36.15 30.15 4.29
CA THR A 124 -35.97 30.35 5.73
C THR A 124 -36.89 29.39 6.48
N ILE A 125 -36.31 28.44 7.22
CA ILE A 125 -37.03 27.29 7.79
C ILE A 125 -36.97 27.29 9.31
N THR A 126 -38.05 26.83 9.94
CA THR A 126 -38.16 26.62 11.38
C THR A 126 -38.71 25.22 11.66
N PHE A 127 -37.96 24.44 12.45
CA PHE A 127 -38.42 23.20 13.07
C PHE A 127 -38.56 23.40 14.58
N LYS A 128 -39.70 23.00 15.13
CA LYS A 128 -39.91 22.94 16.59
C LYS A 128 -40.53 21.60 16.97
N VAL A 129 -40.34 21.23 18.24
CA VAL A 129 -41.16 20.22 18.91
C VAL A 129 -41.89 20.85 20.08
N ARG A 130 -42.97 20.23 20.56
CA ARG A 130 -43.72 20.68 21.74
C ARG A 130 -44.05 19.50 22.64
N ASP A 131 -43.77 19.61 23.93
CA ASP A 131 -44.04 18.55 24.90
C ASP A 131 -45.51 18.54 25.37
N GLN A 132 -45.88 17.52 26.15
CA GLN A 132 -47.21 17.39 26.76
C GLN A 132 -47.61 18.54 27.70
N SER A 133 -46.66 19.37 28.17
CA SER A 133 -46.96 20.58 28.96
C SER A 133 -47.31 21.79 28.10
N GLY A 134 -47.13 21.69 26.77
CA GLY A 134 -47.24 22.78 25.82
C GLY A 134 -45.97 23.61 25.67
N THR A 135 -44.85 23.15 26.23
CA THR A 135 -43.56 23.87 26.12
C THR A 135 -42.95 23.61 24.74
N GLU A 136 -42.71 24.69 23.97
CA GLU A 136 -42.06 24.63 22.66
C GLU A 136 -40.54 24.62 22.78
N TYR A 137 -39.88 23.78 21.98
CA TYR A 137 -38.43 23.68 21.86
C TYR A 137 -38.04 23.93 20.39
N PRO A 138 -37.40 25.06 20.05
CA PRO A 138 -36.91 25.29 18.70
C PRO A 138 -35.68 24.42 18.43
N ILE A 139 -35.76 23.60 17.39
CA ILE A 139 -34.64 22.78 16.90
C ILE A 139 -33.84 23.59 15.88
N VAL A 140 -34.56 24.28 14.99
CA VAL A 140 -34.05 25.24 14.02
C VAL A 140 -34.99 26.43 14.02
N SER A 141 -34.46 27.65 14.06
CA SER A 141 -35.28 28.87 14.07
C SER A 141 -34.81 29.83 12.97
N GLY A 142 -35.62 29.98 11.93
CA GLY A 142 -35.38 30.90 10.82
C GLY A 142 -34.03 30.71 10.13
N ALA A 143 -33.65 29.47 9.84
CA ALA A 143 -32.36 29.13 9.25
C ALA A 143 -32.48 28.82 7.75
N THR A 144 -31.44 29.14 6.98
CA THR A 144 -31.31 28.69 5.59
C THR A 144 -30.50 27.40 5.48
N ASN A 145 -30.47 26.79 4.29
CA ASN A 145 -29.69 25.57 4.02
C ASN A 145 -28.23 25.69 4.51
N GLY A 146 -27.76 24.70 5.28
CA GLY A 146 -26.43 24.65 5.87
C GLY A 146 -26.28 25.35 7.22
N GLN A 147 -27.25 26.15 7.66
CA GLN A 147 -27.25 26.80 8.98
C GLN A 147 -27.91 25.90 10.06
N GLN A 148 -27.46 25.98 11.31
CA GLN A 148 -28.06 25.26 12.45
C GLN A 148 -28.22 23.73 12.25
N GLY A 149 -27.40 23.12 11.39
CA GLY A 149 -27.51 21.69 11.02
C GLY A 149 -28.66 21.36 10.06
N LEU A 150 -29.40 22.36 9.58
CA LEU A 150 -30.46 22.21 8.57
C LEU A 150 -29.85 21.86 7.20
N ARG A 151 -30.48 20.89 6.54
CA ARG A 151 -30.26 20.59 5.11
C ARG A 151 -31.56 20.79 4.35
N VAL A 152 -31.50 21.54 3.25
CA VAL A 152 -32.56 21.64 2.25
C VAL A 152 -32.08 20.97 0.97
N ARG A 153 -32.94 20.14 0.37
CA ARG A 153 -32.66 19.40 -0.85
C ARG A 153 -33.83 19.51 -1.81
N HIS A 154 -33.58 20.07 -2.99
CA HIS A 154 -34.45 19.91 -4.15
C HIS A 154 -34.56 18.43 -4.54
N ILE A 155 -35.79 17.93 -4.63
CA ILE A 155 -36.08 16.53 -4.96
C ILE A 155 -36.31 16.40 -6.47
N SER A 156 -37.26 17.18 -7.00
CA SER A 156 -37.65 17.21 -8.41
C SER A 156 -38.66 18.31 -8.67
N GLY A 157 -38.64 18.88 -9.88
CA GLY A 157 -39.64 19.87 -10.31
C GLY A 157 -39.69 21.08 -9.37
N ASN A 158 -40.81 21.23 -8.66
CA ASN A 158 -41.05 22.30 -7.68
C ASN A 158 -40.99 21.80 -6.23
N THR A 159 -40.47 20.60 -5.95
CA THR A 159 -40.56 19.92 -4.64
C THR A 159 -39.21 19.81 -3.93
N TYR A 160 -39.21 20.05 -2.62
CA TYR A 160 -38.03 20.11 -1.74
C TYR A 160 -38.24 19.25 -0.47
N GLU A 161 -37.15 18.77 0.13
CA GLU A 161 -37.10 18.16 1.46
C GLU A 161 -36.22 19.02 2.37
N ALA A 162 -36.73 19.38 3.54
CA ALA A 162 -35.96 19.96 4.63
C ALA A 162 -35.75 18.92 5.72
N ALA A 163 -34.55 18.82 6.27
CA ALA A 163 -34.23 17.89 7.34
C ALA A 163 -33.18 18.45 8.33
N VAL A 164 -33.30 18.09 9.61
CA VAL A 164 -32.33 18.41 10.66
C VAL A 164 -32.20 17.26 11.65
N LEU A 165 -30.99 17.05 12.19
CA LEU A 165 -30.76 16.13 13.30
C LEU A 165 -30.99 16.85 14.63
N TRP A 166 -31.79 16.24 15.51
CA TRP A 166 -31.99 16.67 16.89
C TRP A 166 -31.41 15.65 17.87
N ASP A 167 -30.48 16.12 18.69
CA ASP A 167 -30.03 15.48 19.93
C ASP A 167 -30.76 16.14 21.11
N ALA A 168 -31.57 15.36 21.83
CA ALA A 168 -32.40 15.87 22.92
C ALA A 168 -31.58 15.89 24.21
N PRO A 169 -31.43 17.05 24.90
CA PRO A 169 -30.60 17.12 26.10
C PRO A 169 -31.11 16.20 27.21
N ASP A 170 -30.21 15.68 28.07
CA ASP A 170 -30.55 14.77 29.19
C ASP A 170 -31.74 15.25 30.06
N ALA A 171 -31.94 16.57 30.15
CA ALA A 171 -33.01 17.20 30.92
C ALA A 171 -34.37 17.31 30.19
N GLN A 172 -34.43 17.03 28.88
CA GLN A 172 -35.63 17.13 28.03
C GLN A 172 -36.78 16.29 28.61
N ALA A 173 -38.02 16.81 28.67
CA ALA A 173 -39.12 16.06 29.26
C ALA A 173 -39.36 14.71 28.52
N THR A 174 -39.77 13.68 29.25
CA THR A 174 -40.14 12.38 28.65
C THR A 174 -41.62 12.34 28.36
N GLY A 175 -42.00 11.81 27.21
CA GLY A 175 -43.38 11.76 26.73
C GLY A 175 -43.42 11.83 25.21
N PRO A 176 -44.60 11.73 24.61
CA PRO A 176 -44.81 12.11 23.22
C PRO A 176 -44.66 13.63 23.05
N TYR A 177 -44.32 14.03 21.83
CA TYR A 177 -44.09 15.40 21.38
C TYR A 177 -44.84 15.64 20.08
N ASP A 178 -45.47 16.82 19.97
CA ASP A 178 -46.03 17.32 18.73
C ASP A 178 -44.92 17.97 17.89
N LEU A 179 -45.04 17.91 16.56
CA LEU A 179 -44.08 18.49 15.62
C LEU A 179 -44.63 19.78 14.97
N TYR A 180 -43.72 20.68 14.58
CA TYR A 180 -44.06 21.90 13.85
C TYR A 180 -42.98 22.21 12.81
N PHE A 181 -43.43 22.53 11.60
CA PHE A 181 -42.59 23.01 10.51
C PHE A 181 -43.14 24.31 9.94
N SER A 182 -42.23 25.22 9.60
CA SER A 182 -42.55 26.44 8.86
C SER A 182 -41.47 26.69 7.83
N VAL A 183 -41.88 27.07 6.63
CA VAL A 183 -41.01 27.49 5.53
C VAL A 183 -41.48 28.84 5.02
N GLN A 184 -40.53 29.76 4.88
CA GLN A 184 -40.69 31.08 4.29
C GLN A 184 -39.81 31.19 3.05
N ASP A 185 -40.35 31.69 1.95
CA ASP A 185 -39.59 32.00 0.73
C ASP A 185 -38.75 33.30 0.88
N ASN A 186 -37.96 33.58 -0.14
CA ASN A 186 -37.06 34.73 -0.21
C ASN A 186 -37.78 36.10 -0.35
N LYS A 187 -39.04 36.14 -0.84
CA LYS A 187 -39.86 37.37 -0.88
C LYS A 187 -40.76 37.51 0.36
N GLY A 188 -40.73 36.53 1.27
CA GLY A 188 -41.31 36.56 2.60
C GLY A 188 -42.68 35.88 2.76
N ALA A 189 -43.21 35.14 1.77
CA ALA A 189 -44.45 34.38 1.98
C ALA A 189 -44.18 33.05 2.71
N VAL A 190 -45.15 32.59 3.50
CA VAL A 190 -44.96 31.56 4.53
C VAL A 190 -45.99 30.45 4.39
N ALA A 191 -45.57 29.20 4.55
CA ALA A 191 -46.43 28.06 4.83
C ALA A 191 -46.04 27.36 6.13
N THR A 192 -47.03 26.83 6.84
CA THR A 192 -46.83 26.12 8.11
C THR A 192 -47.57 24.79 8.14
N ASP A 193 -46.91 23.81 8.75
CA ASP A 193 -47.49 22.52 9.15
C ASP A 193 -47.52 22.52 10.69
N ASN A 194 -48.72 22.54 11.27
CA ASN A 194 -48.90 22.97 12.67
C ASN A 194 -48.96 21.76 13.62
N TYR A 195 -48.75 22.02 14.91
CA TYR A 195 -48.83 20.98 15.95
C TYR A 195 -50.15 20.18 15.98
N VAL A 196 -51.25 20.77 15.51
CA VAL A 196 -52.56 20.09 15.46
C VAL A 196 -52.67 19.06 14.34
N ASP A 197 -51.78 19.14 13.36
CA ASP A 197 -51.71 18.25 12.20
C ASP A 197 -50.64 17.15 12.39
N ASN A 198 -49.73 17.30 13.36
CA ASN A 198 -48.58 16.41 13.64
C ASN A 198 -48.50 16.06 15.15
N THR A 199 -49.59 15.53 15.72
CA THR A 199 -49.73 15.26 17.16
C THR A 199 -49.07 13.95 17.59
N ASP A 200 -48.38 13.95 18.74
CA ASP A 200 -47.77 12.76 19.37
C ASP A 200 -46.80 11.95 18.47
N GLU A 201 -46.19 12.54 17.43
CA GLU A 201 -45.36 11.81 16.44
C GLU A 201 -43.97 11.40 16.94
N LEU A 202 -43.43 12.04 17.98
CA LEU A 202 -42.12 11.72 18.56
C LEU A 202 -42.23 11.31 20.03
N GLN A 203 -41.84 10.08 20.37
CA GLN A 203 -41.77 9.59 21.74
C GLN A 203 -40.35 9.76 22.33
N VAL A 204 -40.17 10.75 23.21
CA VAL A 204 -38.93 10.89 24.01
C VAL A 204 -39.00 10.00 25.25
N ILE A 205 -37.97 9.19 25.47
CA ILE A 205 -37.84 8.27 26.60
C ILE A 205 -36.57 8.56 27.42
N SER A 206 -36.51 8.01 28.63
CA SER A 206 -35.36 8.09 29.53
C SER A 206 -35.00 6.69 30.02
N ALA A 207 -34.62 5.81 29.10
CA ALA A 207 -34.11 4.49 29.43
C ALA A 207 -32.64 4.63 29.87
N ALA A 208 -32.33 4.18 31.09
CA ALA A 208 -30.94 3.96 31.46
C ALA A 208 -30.34 2.95 30.46
N LEU A 209 -29.28 3.35 29.75
CA LEU A 209 -28.56 2.46 28.86
C LEU A 209 -27.90 1.36 29.70
N ALA A 210 -28.58 0.22 29.82
CA ALA A 210 -28.01 -1.03 30.31
C ALA A 210 -27.14 -1.65 29.19
N GLY A 211 -26.13 -0.90 28.79
CA GLY A 211 -25.26 -1.12 27.65
C GLY A 211 -24.16 -0.07 27.65
N ASP A 212 -23.01 -0.42 27.12
CA ASP A 212 -21.74 0.32 27.17
C ASP A 212 -21.66 1.56 26.25
N GLY A 213 -22.82 2.14 25.90
CA GLY A 213 -22.93 3.30 25.01
C GLY A 213 -22.93 2.98 23.50
N ASN A 214 -22.88 1.70 23.09
CA ASN A 214 -22.84 1.34 21.68
C ASN A 214 -24.22 1.39 20.98
N LEU A 215 -24.28 2.08 19.84
CA LEU A 215 -25.50 2.31 19.02
C LEU A 215 -26.06 1.05 18.30
N LEU A 216 -25.45 -0.11 18.46
CA LEU A 216 -25.86 -1.36 17.79
C LEU A 216 -26.19 -2.45 18.83
N ARG A 217 -27.28 -3.19 18.58
CA ARG A 217 -27.89 -4.19 19.49
C ARG A 217 -27.08 -5.49 19.68
N ARG A 218 -25.76 -5.41 19.81
CA ARG A 218 -24.88 -6.57 20.08
C ARG A 218 -23.98 -6.24 21.27
N ASN A 219 -23.63 -7.28 22.02
CA ASN A 219 -22.62 -7.15 23.06
C ASN A 219 -21.30 -6.66 22.44
N ASN A 220 -20.63 -5.72 23.09
CA ASN A 220 -19.26 -5.31 22.77
C ASN A 220 -18.28 -6.39 23.25
N ASP A 221 -18.34 -7.54 22.60
CA ASP A 221 -17.40 -8.66 22.77
C ASP A 221 -16.70 -8.96 21.44
N ALA A 222 -15.50 -9.55 21.52
CA ALA A 222 -14.67 -9.83 20.36
C ALA A 222 -15.30 -10.82 19.36
N GLY A 223 -16.33 -11.58 19.77
CA GLY A 223 -17.09 -12.45 18.88
C GLY A 223 -17.84 -11.69 17.79
N THR A 224 -18.14 -10.40 18.01
CA THR A 224 -18.69 -9.53 16.96
C THR A 224 -17.63 -9.04 15.96
N CYS A 225 -16.37 -8.96 16.37
CA CYS A 225 -15.25 -8.44 15.55
C CYS A 225 -14.58 -9.52 14.69
N GLY A 226 -14.41 -10.75 15.21
CA GLY A 226 -13.69 -11.81 14.52
C GLY A 226 -14.02 -13.23 14.99
N GLY A 227 -13.73 -14.21 14.14
CA GLY A 227 -14.00 -15.63 14.36
C GLY A 227 -14.53 -16.33 13.10
N PRO A 228 -14.51 -17.67 13.03
CA PRO A 228 -14.89 -18.43 11.83
C PRO A 228 -16.37 -18.29 11.42
N ASN A 229 -17.20 -17.72 12.30
CA ASN A 229 -18.64 -17.48 12.07
C ASN A 229 -19.00 -15.97 12.16
N SER A 230 -18.02 -15.06 12.20
CA SER A 230 -18.24 -13.62 12.46
C SER A 230 -18.27 -12.80 11.17
N ALA A 231 -19.05 -11.73 11.16
CA ALA A 231 -19.58 -11.14 9.92
C ALA A 231 -18.74 -10.02 9.28
N CYS A 232 -17.68 -9.52 9.93
CA CYS A 232 -16.94 -8.33 9.47
C CYS A 232 -15.49 -8.62 9.07
N HIS A 233 -14.71 -9.36 9.88
CA HIS A 233 -13.30 -9.62 9.60
C HIS A 233 -12.87 -11.05 9.94
N ASN A 234 -12.24 -11.72 8.96
CA ASN A 234 -11.59 -13.02 9.14
C ASN A 234 -10.10 -12.84 9.43
N LEU A 235 -9.79 -12.21 10.56
CA LEU A 235 -8.43 -11.87 10.99
C LEU A 235 -7.93 -12.83 12.08
N LYS A 236 -6.62 -13.05 12.11
CA LYS A 236 -5.96 -13.97 13.05
C LYS A 236 -5.62 -13.25 14.36
N ASN A 237 -6.07 -13.79 15.49
CA ASN A 237 -5.68 -13.31 16.83
C ASN A 237 -4.15 -13.23 16.98
N HIS A 238 -3.64 -12.09 17.45
CA HIS A 238 -2.22 -11.87 17.67
C HIS A 238 -1.79 -12.37 19.05
N GLN A 239 -0.97 -13.43 19.12
CA GLN A 239 -0.49 -14.04 20.38
C GLN A 239 -1.61 -14.38 21.40
N GLY A 240 -2.81 -14.72 20.91
CA GLY A 240 -3.98 -15.02 21.74
C GLY A 240 -4.74 -13.80 22.25
N GLN A 241 -4.29 -12.58 21.95
CA GLN A 241 -5.06 -11.35 22.14
C GLN A 241 -6.21 -11.28 21.13
N ASP A 242 -7.32 -10.70 21.53
CA ASP A 242 -8.51 -10.53 20.70
C ASP A 242 -8.58 -9.12 20.08
N CYS A 243 -9.56 -8.89 19.19
CA CYS A 243 -9.70 -7.61 18.50
C CYS A 243 -9.88 -6.44 19.48
N LEU A 244 -10.63 -6.65 20.56
CA LEU A 244 -10.88 -5.62 21.56
C LEU A 244 -9.64 -5.32 22.41
N THR A 245 -8.70 -6.25 22.57
CA THR A 245 -7.44 -5.99 23.29
C THR A 245 -6.73 -4.76 22.73
N CYS A 246 -6.69 -4.64 21.40
CA CYS A 246 -6.09 -3.51 20.69
C CYS A 246 -7.10 -2.39 20.36
N HIS A 247 -8.33 -2.72 19.95
CA HIS A 247 -9.29 -1.73 19.45
C HIS A 247 -10.30 -1.24 20.51
N ALA A 248 -10.69 0.04 20.39
CA ALA A 248 -11.82 0.64 21.08
C ALA A 248 -12.87 1.02 20.02
N PRO A 249 -14.10 0.45 20.03
CA PRO A 249 -15.09 0.74 18.99
C PRO A 249 -15.54 2.21 18.94
N HIS A 250 -15.28 2.97 20.00
CA HIS A 250 -15.51 4.41 20.13
C HIS A 250 -14.62 4.98 21.24
N ALA A 251 -14.69 6.30 21.45
CA ALA A 251 -14.04 7.02 22.56
C ALA A 251 -12.51 6.82 22.66
N THR A 252 -11.83 6.74 21.51
CA THR A 252 -10.38 6.87 21.39
C THR A 252 -10.04 8.04 20.46
N THR A 253 -8.88 8.65 20.69
CA THR A 253 -8.32 9.70 19.83
C THR A 253 -7.57 9.18 18.59
N ASN A 254 -7.41 7.85 18.48
CA ASN A 254 -6.64 7.21 17.42
C ASN A 254 -7.49 6.91 16.19
N ILE A 255 -6.99 7.30 15.01
CA ILE A 255 -7.74 7.23 13.73
C ILE A 255 -8.11 5.81 13.30
N TYR A 256 -7.37 4.80 13.76
CA TYR A 256 -7.64 3.37 13.49
C TYR A 256 -8.50 2.69 14.56
N LEU A 257 -9.15 3.46 15.43
CA LEU A 257 -9.94 2.93 16.56
C LEU A 257 -9.09 2.01 17.47
N ILE A 258 -7.79 2.30 17.61
CA ILE A 258 -6.86 1.60 18.52
C ILE A 258 -6.93 2.27 19.88
N ARG A 259 -7.00 1.55 21.00
CA ARG A 259 -7.05 2.15 22.34
C ARG A 259 -5.88 3.11 22.59
N ASP A 260 -6.16 4.28 23.17
CA ASP A 260 -5.14 5.28 23.56
C ASP A 260 -4.16 4.73 24.62
N THR A 261 -4.46 3.59 25.25
CA THR A 261 -3.57 2.86 26.15
C THR A 261 -3.82 1.36 26.03
N ILE A 262 -2.76 0.58 25.87
CA ILE A 262 -2.81 -0.88 25.77
C ILE A 262 -2.09 -1.50 26.96
N GLN A 263 -2.72 -2.51 27.57
CA GLN A 263 -2.09 -3.34 28.58
C GLN A 263 -1.18 -4.36 27.89
N THR A 264 0.13 -4.08 27.89
CA THR A 264 1.12 -4.95 27.27
C THR A 264 1.39 -6.19 28.13
N PRO A 265 1.79 -7.34 27.55
CA PRO A 265 2.05 -8.55 28.32
C PRO A 265 3.19 -8.43 29.33
N ASN A 266 4.24 -7.68 28.98
CA ASN A 266 5.52 -7.66 29.72
C ASN A 266 5.90 -6.30 30.30
N SER A 267 5.32 -5.20 29.80
CA SER A 267 5.78 -3.83 30.06
C SER A 267 4.71 -2.93 30.72
N GLY A 268 3.59 -3.50 31.17
CA GLY A 268 2.48 -2.79 31.81
C GLY A 268 1.58 -2.03 30.82
N PRO A 269 0.72 -1.12 31.32
CA PRO A 269 -0.05 -0.22 30.47
C PRO A 269 0.88 0.81 29.80
N LYS A 270 0.70 1.00 28.49
CA LYS A 270 1.52 1.89 27.66
C LYS A 270 0.61 2.75 26.76
N PRO A 271 0.89 4.06 26.61
CA PRO A 271 0.13 4.94 25.72
C PRO A 271 0.39 4.56 24.26
N VAL A 272 -0.62 4.72 23.41
CA VAL A 272 -0.55 4.45 21.97
C VAL A 272 -1.10 5.66 21.20
N VAL A 273 -0.34 6.15 20.21
CA VAL A 273 -0.67 7.39 19.49
C VAL A 273 -0.68 7.13 17.97
N PHE A 274 -1.86 7.18 17.36
CA PHE A 274 -2.12 7.05 15.93
C PHE A 274 -2.98 8.22 15.46
N LYS A 275 -2.33 9.34 15.13
CA LYS A 275 -3.00 10.55 14.66
C LYS A 275 -2.93 10.75 13.15
N THR A 276 -2.08 9.98 12.48
CA THR A 276 -1.70 10.19 11.08
C THR A 276 -1.70 8.90 10.28
N LEU A 277 -2.05 8.99 8.99
CA LEU A 277 -1.97 7.88 8.03
C LEU A 277 -0.52 7.58 7.56
N GLY A 278 0.43 8.50 7.76
CA GLY A 278 1.83 8.40 7.35
C GLY A 278 2.38 9.74 6.83
N ILE A 279 3.67 9.79 6.49
CA ILE A 279 4.26 10.97 5.82
C ILE A 279 3.69 11.10 4.40
N GLY A 280 3.30 12.32 4.00
CA GLY A 280 2.84 12.66 2.66
C GLY A 280 1.35 12.43 2.39
N ASP A 281 0.57 12.07 3.42
CA ASP A 281 -0.90 11.98 3.29
C ASP A 281 -1.53 13.38 3.38
N PRO A 282 -2.46 13.74 2.47
CA PRO A 282 -3.01 15.10 2.37
C PRO A 282 -3.84 15.56 3.58
N TYR A 283 -4.20 14.66 4.50
CA TYR A 283 -4.92 14.98 5.73
C TYR A 283 -3.99 15.16 6.94
N ASN A 284 -2.69 14.88 6.81
CA ASN A 284 -1.69 15.10 7.86
C ASN A 284 -0.99 16.45 7.65
N SER A 285 -1.36 17.46 8.45
CA SER A 285 -0.71 18.78 8.42
C SER A 285 -0.48 19.31 9.85
N PRO A 286 0.77 19.42 10.32
CA PRO A 286 2.01 19.01 9.65
C PRO A 286 2.12 17.47 9.48
N ASP A 287 2.99 17.03 8.58
CA ASP A 287 3.43 15.63 8.49
C ASP A 287 3.98 15.14 9.84
N PRO A 288 3.80 13.85 10.18
CA PRO A 288 4.33 13.28 11.41
C PRO A 288 5.87 13.24 11.37
N VAL A 289 6.50 13.71 12.45
CA VAL A 289 7.96 13.89 12.53
C VAL A 289 8.59 12.75 13.34
N PRO A 290 9.50 11.94 12.76
CA PRO A 290 10.33 11.01 13.53
C PRO A 290 11.04 11.77 14.65
N GLY A 291 10.92 11.27 15.88
CA GLY A 291 11.46 11.90 17.07
C GLY A 291 10.46 12.72 17.90
N ASP A 292 9.26 13.05 17.41
CA ASP A 292 8.23 13.73 18.21
C ASP A 292 7.20 12.75 18.81
N PRO A 293 7.14 12.60 20.15
CA PRO A 293 6.21 11.69 20.82
C PRO A 293 4.72 12.07 20.72
N ASN A 294 4.41 13.26 20.16
CA ASN A 294 3.03 13.71 19.95
C ASN A 294 2.55 13.54 18.52
N SER A 295 3.47 13.32 17.58
CA SER A 295 3.20 13.30 16.13
C SER A 295 2.32 12.13 15.68
N GLY A 296 2.41 10.98 16.36
CA GLY A 296 1.68 9.78 15.98
C GLY A 296 2.29 9.01 14.80
N VAL A 297 3.61 9.11 14.62
CA VAL A 297 4.39 8.17 13.80
C VAL A 297 4.12 6.71 14.22
N MET A 298 4.03 5.79 13.24
CA MET A 298 3.77 4.37 13.54
C MET A 298 5.02 3.58 13.99
N ALA A 299 6.20 4.16 13.74
CA ALA A 299 7.53 3.58 13.92
C ALA A 299 8.55 4.71 14.17
N ASP A 300 9.41 4.61 15.19
CA ASP A 300 10.46 5.58 15.50
C ASP A 300 11.58 4.95 16.35
N SER A 301 12.80 4.92 15.82
CA SER A 301 13.99 4.43 16.54
C SER A 301 14.79 5.54 17.24
N THR A 302 14.39 6.82 17.11
CA THR A 302 15.32 7.96 17.26
C THR A 302 15.26 8.71 18.61
N ASN A 303 14.17 8.64 19.37
CA ASN A 303 13.95 9.45 20.59
C ASN A 303 13.78 8.66 21.91
N GLY A 304 13.60 7.33 21.85
CA GLY A 304 13.28 6.52 23.02
C GLY A 304 11.85 6.67 23.57
N VAL A 305 10.90 7.21 22.78
CA VAL A 305 9.50 7.38 23.16
C VAL A 305 8.58 6.51 22.30
N PHE A 306 8.48 5.26 22.73
CA PHE A 306 7.73 4.20 22.08
C PHE A 306 6.21 4.40 22.21
N THR A 307 5.56 4.82 21.12
CA THR A 307 4.12 5.15 21.05
C THR A 307 3.38 4.50 19.88
N GLY A 308 4.11 3.93 18.91
CA GLY A 308 3.54 3.06 17.87
C GLY A 308 3.09 1.71 18.44
N ILE A 309 2.08 1.10 17.82
CA ILE A 309 1.43 -0.14 18.32
C ILE A 309 2.41 -1.30 18.51
N CYS A 310 3.33 -1.46 17.55
CA CYS A 310 4.33 -2.51 17.52
C CYS A 310 5.38 -2.29 18.60
N GLU A 311 5.93 -1.07 18.66
CA GLU A 311 6.90 -0.65 19.66
C GLU A 311 6.36 -0.94 21.05
N VAL A 312 5.20 -0.35 21.38
CA VAL A 312 4.50 -0.45 22.66
C VAL A 312 4.40 -1.89 23.15
N CYS A 313 4.08 -2.85 22.28
CA CYS A 313 3.83 -4.22 22.67
C CYS A 313 5.08 -5.12 22.73
N HIS A 314 6.13 -4.85 21.95
CA HIS A 314 7.22 -5.81 21.72
C HIS A 314 8.54 -5.47 22.44
N THR A 315 9.21 -6.50 22.96
CA THR A 315 10.59 -6.44 23.51
C THR A 315 11.57 -7.35 22.79
N THR A 316 11.09 -8.19 21.86
CA THR A 316 11.86 -9.31 21.27
C THR A 316 11.92 -9.28 19.74
N THR A 317 11.26 -8.31 19.11
CA THR A 317 11.34 -8.06 17.66
C THR A 317 12.76 -7.67 17.24
N ALA A 318 13.07 -7.75 15.95
CA ALA A 318 14.37 -7.28 15.45
C ALA A 318 14.52 -5.75 15.59
N HIS A 319 13.42 -5.02 15.41
CA HIS A 319 13.30 -3.56 15.43
C HIS A 319 12.03 -3.16 16.20
N HIS A 320 11.89 -1.87 16.53
CA HIS A 320 10.72 -1.28 17.18
C HIS A 320 10.36 -1.99 18.49
N ARG A 321 11.21 -1.83 19.52
CA ARG A 321 11.02 -2.40 20.87
C ARG A 321 10.67 -1.33 21.91
N ASN A 322 9.69 -1.59 22.80
CA ASN A 322 9.31 -0.70 23.92
C ASN A 322 10.39 -0.44 24.98
N ASP A 323 11.57 -1.06 24.85
CA ASP A 323 12.71 -0.90 25.75
C ASP A 323 13.95 -0.26 25.06
N GLY A 324 13.87 0.03 23.76
CA GLY A 324 14.99 0.59 22.98
C GLY A 324 16.22 -0.30 22.87
N SER A 325 16.10 -1.61 23.15
CA SER A 325 17.22 -2.57 23.11
C SER A 325 17.55 -3.10 21.70
N GLU A 326 16.96 -2.51 20.67
CA GLU A 326 17.11 -2.97 19.28
C GLU A 326 18.51 -2.67 18.70
N PRO A 327 19.04 -3.53 17.82
CA PRO A 327 20.27 -3.26 17.10
C PRO A 327 20.04 -2.16 16.05
N PRO A 328 20.95 -1.18 15.90
CA PRO A 328 20.98 -0.32 14.72
C PRO A 328 21.18 -1.17 13.45
N PRO A 329 20.62 -0.78 12.28
CA PRO A 329 20.03 0.52 11.98
C PRO A 329 18.48 0.56 11.97
N ASN A 330 17.98 1.79 11.84
CA ASN A 330 16.58 2.21 11.59
C ASN A 330 15.84 1.28 10.62
N HIS A 331 14.54 1.05 10.87
CA HIS A 331 13.71 0.13 10.08
C HIS A 331 12.38 0.78 9.71
N HIS A 332 12.36 1.53 8.60
CA HIS A 332 11.14 2.15 8.08
C HIS A 332 10.47 3.11 9.08
N ASP A 333 11.30 3.92 9.74
CA ASP A 333 10.85 4.94 10.70
C ASP A 333 9.83 5.89 10.03
N ALA A 334 8.71 6.14 10.73
CA ALA A 334 7.50 6.84 10.32
C ALA A 334 6.67 6.24 9.16
N GLU A 335 7.05 5.07 8.60
CA GLU A 335 6.24 4.36 7.61
C GLU A 335 5.13 3.51 8.24
N ASN A 336 4.10 3.17 7.46
CA ASN A 336 3.03 2.30 7.92
C ASN A 336 3.47 0.82 7.92
N CYS A 337 3.74 0.28 9.11
CA CYS A 337 4.17 -1.10 9.34
C CYS A 337 3.30 -2.15 8.62
N THR A 338 1.98 -1.91 8.49
CA THR A 338 1.05 -2.91 7.90
C THR A 338 1.29 -3.18 6.42
N THR A 339 2.05 -2.31 5.73
CA THR A 339 2.53 -2.48 4.36
C THR A 339 3.41 -3.72 4.21
N CYS A 340 4.29 -3.97 5.18
CA CYS A 340 5.18 -5.14 5.22
C CYS A 340 4.72 -6.22 6.23
N HIS A 341 3.91 -5.83 7.24
CA HIS A 341 3.42 -6.68 8.33
C HIS A 341 1.89 -6.74 8.34
N PRO A 342 1.24 -7.45 7.41
CA PRO A 342 -0.21 -7.41 7.24
C PRO A 342 -0.95 -7.99 8.45
N HIS A 343 -2.06 -7.34 8.82
CA HIS A 343 -2.91 -7.77 9.93
C HIS A 343 -3.50 -9.18 9.71
N THR A 344 -3.78 -9.56 8.45
CA THR A 344 -4.20 -10.92 8.06
C THR A 344 -3.13 -11.98 8.39
N GLY A 345 -1.84 -11.63 8.31
CA GLY A 345 -0.71 -12.45 8.74
C GLY A 345 -0.48 -12.46 10.25
N GLY A 346 -1.28 -11.73 11.03
CA GLY A 346 -1.06 -11.50 12.46
C GLY A 346 0.16 -10.64 12.76
N PHE A 347 0.51 -9.73 11.84
CA PHE A 347 1.71 -8.85 11.88
C PHE A 347 3.07 -9.57 11.78
N ALA A 348 3.07 -10.88 11.48
CA ALA A 348 4.28 -11.51 10.94
C ALA A 348 4.70 -10.78 9.66
N ALA A 349 6.02 -10.69 9.40
CA ALA A 349 6.53 -10.17 8.14
C ALA A 349 5.89 -10.96 6.99
N GLY A 350 5.04 -10.27 6.23
CA GLY A 350 4.21 -10.87 5.21
C GLY A 350 4.95 -10.93 3.89
N GLU A 351 4.46 -11.77 3.00
CA GLU A 351 4.79 -11.60 1.60
C GLU A 351 3.94 -10.47 1.00
N SER A 352 4.55 -9.61 0.20
CA SER A 352 3.87 -8.51 -0.50
C SER A 352 2.63 -9.00 -1.26
N SER A 353 1.58 -8.19 -1.22
CA SER A 353 0.36 -8.37 -2.01
C SER A 353 0.41 -7.66 -3.36
N GLY A 354 1.59 -7.26 -3.83
CA GLY A 354 1.76 -6.55 -5.11
C GLY A 354 1.54 -5.05 -5.00
N GLY A 355 1.78 -4.34 -6.10
CA GLY A 355 1.60 -2.89 -6.24
C GLY A 355 2.59 -2.01 -5.46
N ASN A 356 3.01 -2.45 -4.28
CA ASN A 356 3.95 -1.73 -3.40
C ASN A 356 5.40 -2.05 -3.77
N GLY A 357 6.23 -1.00 -3.86
CA GLY A 357 7.66 -1.13 -4.09
C GLY A 357 8.37 -1.97 -3.02
N CYS A 358 9.55 -2.48 -3.36
CA CYS A 358 10.43 -3.27 -2.51
C CYS A 358 11.10 -2.46 -1.39
N THR A 359 10.47 -1.39 -0.88
CA THR A 359 11.01 -0.56 0.21
C THR A 359 11.30 -1.40 1.44
N CYS A 360 10.41 -2.33 1.82
CA CYS A 360 10.61 -3.35 2.88
C CYS A 360 11.93 -4.15 2.77
N HIS A 361 12.67 -4.03 1.67
CA HIS A 361 13.95 -4.65 1.40
C HIS A 361 15.11 -3.64 1.23
N GLN A 362 15.08 -2.46 1.88
CA GLN A 362 16.17 -1.46 1.79
C GLN A 362 17.56 -2.04 2.12
N SER A 363 17.66 -3.03 3.01
CA SER A 363 18.93 -3.70 3.34
C SER A 363 19.51 -4.53 2.18
N ILE A 364 18.70 -4.83 1.15
CA ILE A 364 19.11 -5.41 -0.13
C ILE A 364 19.27 -4.30 -1.17
N LEU A 365 18.29 -3.40 -1.28
CA LEU A 365 18.28 -2.34 -2.28
C LEU A 365 19.45 -1.36 -2.12
N THR A 366 19.67 -0.79 -0.94
CA THR A 366 20.69 0.26 -0.73
C THR A 366 22.09 -0.19 -1.17
N PRO A 367 22.59 -1.38 -0.78
CA PRO A 367 23.88 -1.90 -1.29
C PRO A 367 23.94 -2.20 -2.80
N MET A 368 22.80 -2.36 -3.48
CA MET A 368 22.70 -2.61 -4.93
C MET A 368 22.36 -1.35 -5.75
N LYS A 369 21.85 -0.30 -5.09
CA LYS A 369 21.43 0.99 -5.67
C LYS A 369 22.57 2.00 -5.71
N ASP A 370 23.45 1.95 -4.72
CA ASP A 370 24.64 2.79 -4.68
C ASP A 370 25.67 2.35 -5.74
N SER A 371 25.90 3.22 -6.72
CA SER A 371 26.93 3.02 -7.75
C SER A 371 28.35 2.96 -7.17
N THR A 372 28.56 3.48 -5.95
CA THR A 372 29.83 3.42 -5.19
C THR A 372 30.07 2.07 -4.51
N SER A 373 29.04 1.21 -4.42
CA SER A 373 29.11 -0.11 -3.79
C SER A 373 30.08 -1.04 -4.52
N LEU A 374 31.28 -1.16 -3.95
CA LEU A 374 32.40 -1.89 -4.53
C LEU A 374 32.24 -3.42 -4.54
N SER A 375 31.18 -3.95 -3.93
CA SER A 375 31.03 -5.39 -3.69
C SER A 375 29.90 -6.03 -4.50
N TYR A 376 28.90 -5.26 -4.93
CA TYR A 376 27.70 -5.79 -5.58
C TYR A 376 27.79 -5.62 -7.10
N HIS A 377 27.54 -6.73 -7.82
CA HIS A 377 27.63 -6.76 -9.29
C HIS A 377 26.41 -6.18 -9.99
N HIS A 378 25.20 -6.49 -9.53
CA HIS A 378 23.96 -6.03 -10.17
C HIS A 378 23.49 -4.69 -9.62
N LEU A 379 23.25 -3.74 -10.52
CA LEU A 379 22.77 -2.38 -10.23
C LEU A 379 21.23 -2.33 -10.25
N VAL A 380 20.62 -1.95 -9.13
CA VAL A 380 19.18 -1.78 -8.96
C VAL A 380 18.88 -0.32 -8.65
N LEU A 381 18.37 0.45 -9.62
CA LEU A 381 18.16 1.89 -9.46
C LEU A 381 16.85 2.27 -8.76
N SER A 382 15.86 1.38 -8.72
CA SER A 382 14.55 1.67 -8.12
C SER A 382 14.00 0.51 -7.28
N ASP A 383 13.27 0.89 -6.24
CA ASP A 383 12.42 0.08 -5.38
C ASP A 383 11.14 -0.37 -6.10
N ASP A 384 10.74 0.30 -7.20
CA ASP A 384 9.41 0.15 -7.81
C ASP A 384 9.02 -1.31 -8.07
N ALA A 385 7.73 -1.63 -7.87
CA ALA A 385 7.14 -2.91 -8.22
C ALA A 385 6.92 -3.07 -9.74
N ASN A 386 7.95 -2.76 -10.53
CA ASN A 386 7.92 -2.76 -11.98
C ASN A 386 8.56 -4.04 -12.55
N TYR A 387 7.75 -4.81 -13.28
CA TYR A 387 8.11 -6.06 -13.94
C TYR A 387 8.65 -5.89 -15.39
N ASP A 388 8.86 -4.66 -15.86
CA ASP A 388 9.50 -4.39 -17.14
C ASP A 388 10.94 -4.96 -17.19
N VAL A 389 11.28 -5.63 -18.29
CA VAL A 389 12.58 -6.29 -18.51
C VAL A 389 13.76 -5.31 -18.62
N TYR A 390 13.49 -4.03 -18.85
CA TYR A 390 14.45 -2.93 -18.91
C TYR A 390 14.50 -2.11 -17.61
N ALA A 391 13.51 -2.25 -16.73
CA ALA A 391 13.52 -1.59 -15.42
C ALA A 391 14.62 -2.18 -14.53
N LYS A 392 15.41 -1.32 -13.89
CA LYS A 392 16.46 -1.73 -12.95
C LYS A 392 15.88 -1.83 -11.53
N THR A 393 14.93 -2.74 -11.36
CA THR A 393 14.25 -3.03 -10.09
C THR A 393 14.65 -4.42 -9.57
N CYS A 394 14.31 -4.71 -8.31
CA CYS A 394 14.42 -6.05 -7.76
C CYS A 394 13.62 -7.10 -8.57
N LEU A 395 12.57 -6.65 -9.28
CA LEU A 395 11.63 -7.50 -10.03
C LEU A 395 12.06 -7.78 -11.49
N ARG A 396 13.29 -7.40 -11.85
CA ARG A 396 13.85 -7.68 -13.17
C ARG A 396 14.19 -9.15 -13.37
N CYS A 397 14.87 -9.76 -12.41
CA CYS A 397 15.30 -11.16 -12.47
C CYS A 397 14.44 -12.07 -11.60
N HIS A 398 14.23 -11.64 -10.36
CA HIS A 398 13.23 -12.24 -9.48
C HIS A 398 11.89 -11.65 -9.80
N VAL A 399 10.85 -12.36 -9.40
CA VAL A 399 9.50 -11.94 -9.75
C VAL A 399 8.56 -11.96 -8.52
N HIS A 400 9.14 -12.19 -7.34
CA HIS A 400 8.57 -12.04 -5.99
C HIS A 400 7.51 -10.92 -5.88
N HIS A 401 6.49 -11.11 -5.02
CA HIS A 401 5.23 -10.33 -4.89
C HIS A 401 4.03 -11.07 -5.52
N ASP A 402 2.91 -10.36 -5.72
CA ASP A 402 1.57 -10.86 -6.02
C ASP A 402 1.48 -11.86 -7.15
N ILE A 403 2.23 -11.66 -8.24
CA ILE A 403 2.17 -12.55 -9.40
C ILE A 403 2.56 -14.00 -9.03
N PHE A 404 3.27 -14.22 -7.92
CA PHE A 404 3.85 -15.51 -7.51
C PHE A 404 3.24 -16.08 -6.24
N ARG A 405 2.24 -15.38 -5.71
CA ARG A 405 1.32 -15.86 -4.70
C ARG A 405 0.32 -16.80 -5.39
N PRO A 406 0.37 -18.13 -5.20
CA PRO A 406 -0.58 -19.04 -5.86
C PRO A 406 -2.03 -18.77 -5.44
N ASP A 407 -2.22 -18.12 -4.30
CA ASP A 407 -3.50 -17.65 -3.75
C ASP A 407 -4.00 -16.33 -4.36
N LEU A 408 -3.14 -15.52 -5.00
CA LEU A 408 -3.55 -14.34 -5.80
C LEU A 408 -3.56 -14.63 -7.30
N ASN A 409 -2.65 -15.47 -7.77
CA ASN A 409 -2.45 -15.81 -9.19
C ASN A 409 -2.42 -17.34 -9.41
N PRO A 410 -3.58 -18.03 -9.39
CA PRO A 410 -3.64 -19.50 -9.43
C PRO A 410 -3.01 -20.15 -10.66
N GLY A 411 -2.90 -19.42 -11.78
CA GLY A 411 -2.31 -19.95 -13.01
C GLY A 411 -0.78 -20.13 -12.98
N VAL A 412 -0.09 -19.49 -12.02
CA VAL A 412 1.38 -19.58 -11.86
C VAL A 412 1.83 -20.91 -11.23
N GLY A 413 0.96 -21.56 -10.45
CA GLY A 413 1.18 -22.91 -9.92
C GLY A 413 1.83 -22.95 -8.53
N GLN A 414 3.17 -22.88 -8.45
CA GLN A 414 3.93 -23.12 -7.21
C GLN A 414 4.84 -21.95 -6.85
N ARG A 415 5.05 -21.71 -5.55
CA ARG A 415 5.87 -20.60 -5.04
C ARG A 415 7.29 -20.60 -5.57
N ALA A 416 7.89 -21.78 -5.70
CA ALA A 416 9.26 -21.95 -6.20
C ALA A 416 9.45 -21.53 -7.66
N LYS A 417 8.39 -21.30 -8.46
CA LYS A 417 8.51 -20.75 -9.82
C LYS A 417 8.83 -19.23 -9.82
N ASN A 418 9.74 -18.77 -8.96
CA ASN A 418 9.99 -17.36 -8.66
C ASN A 418 11.05 -16.69 -9.55
N LEU A 419 11.38 -17.29 -10.71
CA LEU A 419 12.29 -16.75 -11.72
C LEU A 419 11.58 -16.67 -13.09
N ARG A 420 12.03 -15.77 -13.97
CA ARG A 420 11.66 -15.81 -15.39
C ARG A 420 12.35 -16.99 -16.09
N VAL A 421 11.78 -17.49 -17.19
CA VAL A 421 12.47 -18.45 -18.07
C VAL A 421 13.62 -17.82 -18.87
N ASP A 422 13.54 -16.51 -19.12
CA ASP A 422 14.51 -15.71 -19.89
C ASP A 422 14.40 -14.24 -19.45
N PHE A 423 15.52 -13.51 -19.39
CA PHE A 423 15.57 -12.11 -18.93
C PHE A 423 14.70 -11.16 -19.78
N SER A 424 14.57 -11.45 -21.08
CA SER A 424 13.85 -10.63 -22.05
C SER A 424 12.35 -10.93 -22.11
N THR A 425 11.90 -11.97 -21.41
CA THR A 425 10.49 -12.37 -21.40
C THR A 425 9.71 -11.56 -20.36
N PRO A 426 8.67 -10.80 -20.76
CA PRO A 426 7.78 -10.12 -19.82
C PRO A 426 7.04 -11.12 -18.93
N VAL A 427 6.84 -10.76 -17.67
CA VAL A 427 6.00 -11.53 -16.74
C VAL A 427 4.54 -11.21 -17.00
N VAL A 428 3.71 -12.24 -17.14
CA VAL A 428 2.26 -12.11 -17.32
C VAL A 428 1.54 -12.74 -16.12
N PRO A 429 0.68 -12.00 -15.41
CA PRO A 429 -0.11 -12.56 -14.31
C PRO A 429 -0.87 -13.84 -14.70
N GLY A 430 -0.66 -14.91 -13.93
CA GLY A 430 -1.30 -16.20 -14.17
C GLY A 430 -0.66 -17.08 -15.26
N ASP A 431 0.39 -16.65 -15.97
CA ASP A 431 1.06 -17.47 -16.98
C ASP A 431 2.29 -18.18 -16.41
N ASN A 432 2.21 -19.50 -16.14
CA ASN A 432 3.37 -20.26 -15.66
C ASN A 432 4.37 -20.67 -16.75
N THR A 433 4.10 -20.39 -18.04
CA THR A 433 5.00 -20.75 -19.15
C THR A 433 6.20 -19.81 -19.27
N VAL A 434 6.05 -18.57 -18.81
CA VAL A 434 7.14 -17.58 -18.73
C VAL A 434 7.98 -17.71 -17.44
N LEU A 435 7.67 -18.69 -16.58
CA LEU A 435 8.16 -18.79 -15.19
C LEU A 435 8.81 -20.14 -14.87
N SER A 436 9.95 -20.09 -14.18
CA SER A 436 10.83 -21.22 -13.87
C SER A 436 11.06 -21.37 -12.36
N ASN A 437 11.17 -22.62 -11.90
CA ASN A 437 11.66 -22.99 -10.57
C ASN A 437 13.11 -23.50 -10.57
N SER A 438 13.86 -23.16 -11.62
CA SER A 438 15.29 -23.38 -11.74
C SER A 438 15.96 -22.18 -12.38
N ASP A 439 17.19 -21.88 -11.95
CA ASP A 439 18.04 -20.83 -12.51
C ASP A 439 18.56 -21.15 -13.93
N TYR A 440 18.58 -22.44 -14.27
CA TYR A 440 18.97 -23.00 -15.56
C TYR A 440 17.78 -23.62 -16.32
N SER A 441 17.82 -23.56 -17.64
CA SER A 441 16.96 -24.33 -18.54
C SER A 441 17.76 -24.96 -19.67
N ALA A 442 17.54 -26.26 -19.91
CA ALA A 442 18.09 -26.93 -21.08
C ALA A 442 17.48 -26.42 -22.41
N THR A 443 16.34 -25.73 -22.36
CA THR A 443 15.63 -25.17 -23.52
C THR A 443 15.72 -23.64 -23.55
N GLY A 444 15.47 -23.04 -24.72
CA GLY A 444 15.58 -21.59 -24.91
C GLY A 444 17.02 -21.10 -24.68
N SER A 445 17.15 -19.89 -24.13
CA SER A 445 18.43 -19.20 -23.92
C SER A 445 19.23 -19.65 -22.68
N GLY A 446 18.79 -20.70 -21.99
CA GLY A 446 19.54 -21.27 -20.84
C GLY A 446 18.98 -20.97 -19.45
N GLY A 447 17.82 -20.30 -19.33
CA GLY A 447 17.28 -19.84 -18.05
C GLY A 447 17.64 -18.37 -17.76
N ILE A 448 17.19 -17.83 -16.62
CA ILE A 448 17.39 -16.41 -16.27
C ILE A 448 18.87 -16.01 -16.21
N CYS A 449 19.75 -16.88 -15.70
CA CYS A 449 21.18 -16.59 -15.61
C CYS A 449 21.81 -16.50 -17.01
N LEU A 450 21.80 -17.60 -17.77
CA LEU A 450 22.48 -17.64 -19.08
C LEU A 450 21.88 -16.66 -20.09
N SER A 451 20.56 -16.42 -20.07
CA SER A 451 19.94 -15.43 -20.95
C SER A 451 20.46 -14.01 -20.66
N CYS A 452 20.53 -13.61 -19.38
CA CYS A 452 21.06 -12.31 -18.95
C CYS A 452 22.57 -12.15 -19.23
N HIS A 453 23.35 -13.22 -19.08
CA HIS A 453 24.81 -13.20 -19.25
C HIS A 453 25.29 -13.54 -20.68
N SER A 454 24.38 -13.74 -21.64
CA SER A 454 24.72 -14.19 -23.01
C SER A 454 25.33 -13.12 -23.94
N ASP A 455 25.07 -11.83 -23.72
CA ASP A 455 25.58 -10.75 -24.58
C ASP A 455 25.81 -9.39 -23.88
N ALA A 456 26.38 -8.45 -24.64
CA ALA A 456 26.81 -7.14 -24.16
C ALA A 456 25.67 -6.12 -23.92
N THR A 457 24.39 -6.49 -24.12
CA THR A 457 23.27 -5.55 -23.92
C THR A 457 23.13 -5.08 -22.47
N CYS A 458 23.70 -5.81 -21.52
CA CYS A 458 23.68 -5.49 -20.10
C CYS A 458 24.75 -4.48 -19.62
N SER A 459 25.30 -3.61 -20.48
CA SER A 459 26.34 -2.63 -20.07
C SER A 459 25.90 -1.64 -18.98
N GLY A 460 24.58 -1.46 -18.79
CA GLY A 460 24.00 -0.69 -17.68
C GLY A 460 23.51 -1.52 -16.49
N CYS A 461 23.68 -2.84 -16.50
CA CYS A 461 23.23 -3.75 -15.43
C CYS A 461 24.25 -3.88 -14.28
N HIS A 462 25.48 -3.42 -14.51
CA HIS A 462 26.55 -3.46 -13.52
C HIS A 462 26.82 -2.08 -12.90
N SER A 463 27.36 -2.09 -11.68
CA SER A 463 27.82 -0.86 -11.00
C SER A 463 29.01 -0.25 -11.77
N VAL A 464 29.07 1.09 -11.79
CA VAL A 464 29.98 1.83 -12.68
C VAL A 464 31.47 1.64 -12.30
N HIS A 465 31.75 1.16 -11.09
CA HIS A 465 33.13 0.95 -10.61
C HIS A 465 33.81 -0.34 -11.06
N VAL A 466 33.15 -1.22 -11.83
CA VAL A 466 33.86 -2.24 -12.60
C VAL A 466 34.63 -1.61 -13.80
N ALA A 467 34.28 -0.38 -14.20
CA ALA A 467 34.89 0.31 -15.34
C ALA A 467 36.03 1.30 -14.97
N ALA A 468 36.13 1.72 -13.70
CA ALA A 468 36.97 2.85 -13.28
C ALA A 468 38.29 2.44 -12.58
N GLY A 469 39.14 1.65 -13.26
CA GLY A 469 40.54 1.45 -12.83
C GLY A 469 41.15 0.09 -13.18
N THR A 470 40.33 -0.95 -13.27
CA THR A 470 40.75 -2.31 -13.68
C THR A 470 39.73 -2.83 -14.69
N SER A 471 40.19 -3.07 -15.93
CA SER A 471 39.38 -3.52 -17.06
C SER A 471 38.92 -4.99 -16.89
N TYR A 472 38.02 -5.24 -15.95
CA TYR A 472 37.37 -6.54 -15.81
C TYR A 472 36.26 -6.66 -16.86
N ASN A 473 36.64 -7.10 -18.06
CA ASN A 473 35.66 -7.59 -19.03
C ASN A 473 34.98 -8.81 -18.41
N HIS A 474 33.70 -8.64 -18.08
CA HIS A 474 32.81 -9.75 -17.77
C HIS A 474 32.67 -10.61 -19.03
N GLU A 475 33.29 -11.80 -19.06
CA GLU A 475 33.17 -12.73 -20.17
C GLU A 475 31.73 -13.25 -20.25
N PHE A 476 31.20 -13.35 -21.48
CA PHE A 476 29.81 -13.75 -21.70
C PHE A 476 29.69 -15.28 -21.63
N LEU A 477 28.87 -15.76 -20.71
CA LEU A 477 28.56 -17.18 -20.56
C LEU A 477 27.48 -17.57 -21.57
N VAL A 478 27.90 -18.09 -22.72
CA VAL A 478 26.96 -18.60 -23.73
C VAL A 478 26.45 -19.98 -23.35
N LYS A 479 25.15 -20.23 -23.57
CA LYS A 479 24.49 -21.49 -23.23
C LYS A 479 25.21 -22.72 -23.81
N ALA A 480 25.78 -22.62 -25.00
CA ALA A 480 26.51 -23.72 -25.64
C ALA A 480 27.70 -24.22 -24.80
N ASP A 481 28.42 -23.34 -24.10
CA ASP A 481 29.58 -23.71 -23.29
C ASP A 481 29.13 -24.33 -21.95
N TYR A 482 28.03 -23.83 -21.38
CA TYR A 482 27.41 -24.41 -20.17
C TYR A 482 26.69 -25.75 -20.44
N ASP A 483 26.11 -25.93 -21.63
CA ASP A 483 25.57 -27.22 -22.11
C ASP A 483 26.69 -28.22 -22.43
N ALA A 484 27.84 -27.74 -22.92
CA ALA A 484 29.03 -28.55 -23.16
C ALA A 484 29.76 -28.93 -21.86
N ALA A 485 29.49 -28.24 -20.75
CA ALA A 485 29.92 -28.67 -19.43
C ALA A 485 29.37 -30.06 -19.12
N THR A 486 30.20 -30.91 -18.51
CA THR A 486 29.81 -32.26 -18.15
C THR A 486 28.60 -32.26 -17.21
N ALA A 487 27.75 -33.29 -17.30
CA ALA A 487 26.65 -33.52 -16.36
C ALA A 487 27.09 -33.62 -14.87
N THR A 488 28.40 -33.69 -14.61
CA THR A 488 29.00 -33.59 -13.26
C THR A 488 29.01 -32.18 -12.69
N HIS A 489 28.79 -31.13 -13.50
CA HIS A 489 28.72 -29.73 -13.07
C HIS A 489 27.47 -29.00 -13.59
N ASN A 490 26.76 -29.52 -14.59
CA ASN A 490 25.43 -29.07 -14.99
C ASN A 490 24.36 -30.05 -14.45
N TYR A 491 23.84 -29.77 -13.25
CA TYR A 491 22.88 -30.61 -12.51
C TYR A 491 22.17 -29.81 -11.40
N ASN A 492 20.92 -30.16 -11.10
CA ASN A 492 20.10 -29.45 -10.12
C ASN A 492 20.31 -29.98 -8.69
N VAL A 493 20.42 -29.07 -7.72
CA VAL A 493 20.31 -29.35 -6.28
C VAL A 493 18.98 -28.75 -5.78
N PRO A 494 18.07 -29.55 -5.20
CA PRO A 494 16.78 -29.07 -4.74
C PRO A 494 16.89 -28.33 -3.38
N SER A 495 16.09 -27.28 -3.21
CA SER A 495 15.78 -26.69 -1.91
C SER A 495 14.31 -26.31 -1.81
N THR A 496 13.72 -26.51 -0.64
CA THR A 496 12.28 -26.40 -0.40
C THR A 496 11.93 -25.07 0.25
N PHE A 497 10.94 -24.37 -0.29
CA PHE A 497 10.35 -23.18 0.30
C PHE A 497 9.57 -23.52 1.58
N ALA A 498 9.82 -22.76 2.65
CA ALA A 498 9.23 -22.99 3.97
C ALA A 498 7.72 -22.69 4.04
N SER A 499 7.20 -21.88 3.10
CA SER A 499 5.81 -21.42 3.10
C SER A 499 4.82 -22.42 2.50
N ASP A 500 5.18 -23.11 1.40
CA ASP A 500 4.27 -24.02 0.67
C ASP A 500 4.85 -25.41 0.38
N GLY A 501 6.13 -25.66 0.69
CA GLY A 501 6.80 -26.93 0.41
C GLY A 501 7.20 -27.13 -1.06
N SER A 502 7.07 -26.12 -1.93
CA SER A 502 7.52 -26.21 -3.32
C SER A 502 9.05 -26.19 -3.45
N VAL A 503 9.56 -26.77 -4.54
CA VAL A 503 10.99 -27.05 -4.72
C VAL A 503 11.62 -26.14 -5.77
N PHE A 504 12.61 -25.36 -5.33
CA PHE A 504 13.56 -24.65 -6.17
C PHE A 504 14.73 -25.56 -6.57
N ASN A 505 15.24 -25.41 -7.79
CA ASN A 505 16.31 -26.23 -8.35
C ASN A 505 17.52 -25.35 -8.69
N ALA A 506 18.50 -25.30 -7.80
CA ALA A 506 19.74 -24.56 -7.99
C ALA A 506 20.71 -25.32 -8.92
N ASN A 507 21.22 -24.67 -9.96
CA ASN A 507 22.23 -25.24 -10.85
C ASN A 507 23.32 -24.21 -11.18
N CYS A 508 22.95 -22.98 -11.56
CA CYS A 508 23.89 -21.87 -11.68
C CYS A 508 24.35 -21.37 -10.30
N VAL A 509 23.43 -21.19 -9.35
CA VAL A 509 23.75 -20.58 -8.03
C VAL A 509 24.46 -21.50 -7.04
N LYS A 510 24.69 -22.77 -7.38
CA LYS A 510 25.62 -23.60 -6.60
C LYS A 510 27.04 -23.07 -6.76
N CYS A 511 27.44 -22.74 -7.99
CA CYS A 511 28.72 -22.11 -8.31
C CYS A 511 28.66 -20.60 -7.99
N HIS A 512 27.57 -19.92 -8.35
CA HIS A 512 27.33 -18.51 -8.03
C HIS A 512 26.54 -18.33 -6.72
N ASN A 513 27.19 -18.57 -5.58
CA ASN A 513 26.56 -18.40 -4.28
C ASN A 513 26.44 -16.93 -3.82
N ASP A 514 25.66 -16.69 -2.77
CA ASP A 514 25.63 -15.41 -2.05
C ASP A 514 25.67 -15.59 -0.52
N ASN A 515 25.91 -14.49 0.19
CA ASN A 515 26.02 -14.46 1.66
C ASN A 515 24.74 -14.01 2.39
N ARG A 516 23.60 -13.85 1.70
CA ARG A 516 22.35 -13.38 2.33
C ARG A 516 21.69 -14.44 3.21
N SER A 517 20.74 -14.03 4.04
CA SER A 517 19.90 -14.96 4.82
C SER A 517 18.85 -15.61 3.91
N LYS A 518 18.67 -16.93 4.04
CA LYS A 518 17.70 -17.73 3.25
C LYS A 518 16.55 -18.27 4.10
N SER A 519 16.03 -17.46 5.02
CA SER A 519 14.96 -17.83 5.97
C SER A 519 13.65 -18.30 5.32
N TYR A 520 13.47 -18.06 4.02
CA TYR A 520 12.33 -18.53 3.22
C TYR A 520 12.46 -19.99 2.73
N GLN A 521 13.60 -20.66 2.94
CA GLN A 521 13.82 -22.08 2.66
C GLN A 521 14.07 -22.86 3.95
N ASN A 522 13.68 -24.13 3.99
CA ASN A 522 13.81 -25.01 5.18
C ASN A 522 14.59 -26.31 4.93
N SER A 523 15.22 -26.46 3.77
CA SER A 523 16.09 -27.61 3.46
C SER A 523 17.46 -27.49 4.12
N ALA A 524 18.17 -28.62 4.23
CA ALA A 524 19.54 -28.66 4.77
C ALA A 524 20.53 -27.78 3.99
N HIS A 525 20.25 -27.54 2.71
CA HIS A 525 20.97 -26.60 1.86
C HIS A 525 20.00 -25.54 1.35
N THR A 526 20.43 -24.28 1.36
CA THR A 526 19.62 -23.13 0.95
C THR A 526 20.39 -22.27 -0.05
N PHE A 527 19.65 -21.73 -1.00
CA PHE A 527 20.17 -21.02 -2.17
C PHE A 527 19.42 -19.72 -2.37
N SER A 528 20.15 -18.71 -2.82
CA SER A 528 19.63 -17.38 -3.14
C SER A 528 20.30 -16.92 -4.42
N THR A 529 19.58 -16.09 -5.18
CA THR A 529 19.88 -15.80 -6.58
C THR A 529 20.39 -14.37 -6.72
N HIS A 530 21.72 -14.23 -6.82
CA HIS A 530 22.43 -12.99 -7.17
C HIS A 530 22.18 -11.76 -6.26
N VAL A 531 22.33 -11.91 -4.94
CA VAL A 531 22.52 -10.77 -4.02
C VAL A 531 23.81 -10.96 -3.21
N SER A 532 24.93 -11.10 -3.92
CA SER A 532 26.26 -11.37 -3.34
C SER A 532 27.13 -10.11 -3.30
N ASP A 533 27.97 -10.02 -2.26
CA ASP A 533 29.07 -9.05 -2.15
C ASP A 533 30.44 -9.64 -2.58
N PHE A 534 30.44 -10.87 -3.11
CA PHE A 534 31.61 -11.55 -3.64
C PHE A 534 31.87 -11.18 -5.11
N ARG A 535 33.15 -11.05 -5.48
CA ARG A 535 33.57 -10.29 -6.67
C ARG A 535 33.74 -11.04 -7.99
N LYS A 536 33.78 -12.38 -8.00
CA LYS A 536 34.19 -13.18 -9.17
C LYS A 536 33.61 -14.60 -9.18
N LEU A 537 33.46 -15.14 -10.39
CA LEU A 537 33.47 -16.59 -10.67
C LEU A 537 34.60 -16.85 -11.68
N LEU A 538 35.83 -16.94 -11.17
CA LEU A 538 37.13 -16.90 -11.87
C LEU A 538 37.42 -15.60 -12.65
N ASN A 539 38.56 -14.98 -12.37
CA ASN A 539 39.22 -14.07 -13.31
C ASN A 539 40.73 -14.32 -13.22
N PRO A 540 41.38 -14.74 -14.32
CA PRO A 540 42.73 -15.27 -14.25
C PRO A 540 43.77 -14.19 -13.88
N LEU A 541 44.84 -14.63 -13.21
CA LEU A 541 46.09 -13.87 -12.93
C LEU A 541 46.16 -12.95 -11.69
N GLY A 542 45.83 -13.47 -10.50
CA GLY A 542 46.71 -13.36 -9.30
C GLY A 542 46.68 -12.11 -8.38
N ALA A 543 46.18 -12.33 -7.14
CA ALA A 543 46.38 -11.52 -5.89
C ALA A 543 45.85 -10.06 -5.87
N ALA A 544 45.64 -9.35 -4.75
CA ALA A 544 45.17 -9.64 -3.37
C ALA A 544 44.83 -8.27 -2.70
N ALA A 545 43.97 -8.05 -1.69
CA ALA A 545 43.07 -8.85 -0.83
C ALA A 545 41.76 -8.05 -0.55
N PRO A 546 40.68 -8.51 0.16
CA PRO A 546 40.49 -9.70 1.01
C PRO A 546 40.16 -10.91 0.12
N SER A 547 41.22 -11.56 -0.34
CA SER A 547 41.17 -12.21 -1.65
C SER A 547 40.63 -13.62 -1.58
N ASP A 548 39.43 -13.79 -2.12
CA ASP A 548 39.30 -14.21 -3.53
C ASP A 548 40.50 -15.07 -3.99
N PRO A 549 40.35 -16.41 -4.01
CA PRO A 549 39.11 -17.05 -4.43
C PRO A 549 38.33 -17.72 -3.28
N LEU A 550 37.08 -17.26 -3.11
CA LEU A 550 36.03 -17.98 -2.38
C LEU A 550 35.45 -19.13 -3.23
N GLU A 551 35.68 -19.10 -4.55
CA GLU A 551 35.26 -20.14 -5.48
C GLU A 551 36.13 -21.38 -5.36
N GLU A 552 37.46 -21.26 -5.29
CA GLU A 552 38.34 -22.39 -4.97
C GLU A 552 37.95 -23.03 -3.64
N GLU A 553 37.61 -22.24 -2.61
CA GLU A 553 37.09 -22.78 -1.34
C GLU A 553 35.75 -23.51 -1.53
N PHE A 554 34.82 -22.97 -2.33
CA PHE A 554 33.57 -23.67 -2.69
C PHE A 554 33.82 -24.98 -3.46
N CYS A 555 34.74 -24.96 -4.43
CA CYS A 555 35.17 -26.13 -5.16
C CYS A 555 35.77 -27.16 -4.19
N PHE A 556 36.58 -26.75 -3.22
CA PHE A 556 37.12 -27.63 -2.17
C PHE A 556 36.03 -28.20 -1.25
N GLN A 557 34.97 -27.45 -0.91
CA GLN A 557 33.82 -28.03 -0.19
C GLN A 557 33.22 -29.21 -0.96
N CYS A 558 33.14 -29.15 -2.29
CA CYS A 558 32.70 -30.30 -3.11
C CYS A 558 33.80 -31.35 -3.33
N HIS A 559 35.05 -30.93 -3.49
CA HIS A 559 36.17 -31.74 -4.00
C HIS A 559 37.30 -31.94 -2.98
N SER A 560 36.92 -32.26 -1.74
CA SER A 560 37.81 -32.57 -0.62
C SER A 560 37.47 -33.91 0.02
N GLU A 561 38.48 -34.67 0.46
CA GLU A 561 38.32 -35.87 1.29
C GLU A 561 38.00 -35.53 2.76
N THR A 562 38.20 -34.27 3.18
CA THR A 562 38.10 -33.80 4.58
C THR A 562 37.00 -32.76 4.82
N SER A 563 36.83 -31.81 3.90
CA SER A 563 35.88 -30.70 4.00
C SER A 563 34.48 -31.08 3.48
N ASN A 564 34.40 -32.04 2.54
CA ASN A 564 33.14 -32.57 2.05
C ASN A 564 32.55 -33.60 3.04
N PRO A 565 31.39 -33.35 3.68
CA PRO A 565 30.77 -34.29 4.63
C PRO A 565 30.29 -35.61 3.96
N ASN A 566 30.15 -35.62 2.63
CA ASN A 566 29.72 -36.76 1.83
C ASN A 566 30.87 -37.48 1.11
N ALA A 567 32.14 -37.11 1.36
CA ALA A 567 33.31 -37.73 0.72
C ALA A 567 33.31 -39.27 0.82
N GLY A 568 33.00 -39.80 2.02
CA GLY A 568 32.92 -41.25 2.27
C GLY A 568 31.82 -42.00 1.49
N SER A 569 30.90 -41.27 0.84
CA SER A 569 29.88 -41.82 -0.07
C SER A 569 30.18 -41.56 -1.56
N SER A 570 31.35 -41.01 -1.90
CA SER A 570 31.73 -40.60 -3.26
C SER A 570 30.71 -39.68 -3.92
N LYS A 571 30.28 -38.64 -3.19
CA LYS A 571 29.35 -37.60 -3.66
C LYS A 571 29.84 -36.19 -3.34
N ASP A 572 29.29 -35.20 -4.06
CA ASP A 572 29.49 -33.76 -3.84
C ASP A 572 29.03 -33.28 -2.46
N TYR A 573 29.32 -32.02 -2.12
CA TYR A 573 28.97 -31.43 -0.82
C TYR A 573 27.47 -31.54 -0.51
N TYR A 574 26.60 -31.47 -1.53
CA TYR A 574 25.15 -31.57 -1.38
C TYR A 574 24.62 -33.01 -1.34
N GLY A 575 25.46 -34.02 -1.57
CA GLY A 575 25.06 -35.43 -1.56
C GLY A 575 24.16 -35.82 -2.74
N VAL A 576 24.16 -35.04 -3.82
CA VAL A 576 23.35 -35.22 -5.03
C VAL A 576 24.15 -35.93 -6.11
N GLN A 577 25.25 -35.34 -6.55
CA GLN A 577 26.03 -35.77 -7.70
C GLN A 577 27.12 -36.77 -7.29
N SER A 578 27.21 -37.89 -8.01
CA SER A 578 28.25 -38.89 -7.76
C SER A 578 29.59 -38.48 -8.38
N MET A 579 30.66 -38.60 -7.59
CA MET A 579 32.05 -38.47 -8.01
C MET A 579 32.67 -39.86 -8.16
N ALA A 580 32.37 -40.51 -9.29
CA ALA A 580 32.88 -41.86 -9.59
C ALA A 580 34.41 -41.94 -9.76
N ASN A 581 35.09 -40.80 -9.98
CA ASN A 581 36.54 -40.71 -9.98
C ASN A 581 37.03 -40.33 -8.57
N SER A 582 37.74 -41.23 -7.88
CA SER A 582 38.29 -40.98 -6.54
C SER A 582 39.23 -39.77 -6.48
N ASN A 583 39.93 -39.45 -7.58
CA ASN A 583 40.80 -38.28 -7.64
C ASN A 583 40.02 -36.95 -7.62
N ALA A 584 38.71 -36.96 -7.93
CA ALA A 584 37.88 -35.77 -7.87
C ALA A 584 37.60 -35.30 -6.42
N LEU A 585 37.77 -36.17 -5.42
CA LEU A 585 37.73 -35.76 -4.01
C LEU A 585 39.08 -35.25 -3.49
N ARG A 586 40.17 -35.46 -4.23
CA ARG A 586 41.52 -35.11 -3.77
C ARG A 586 41.95 -33.69 -4.15
N ILE A 587 41.09 -32.90 -4.80
CA ILE A 587 41.48 -31.60 -5.38
C ILE A 587 41.95 -30.62 -4.30
N GLU A 588 41.24 -30.49 -3.17
CA GLU A 588 41.70 -29.64 -2.05
C GLU A 588 43.11 -30.06 -1.57
N ALA A 589 43.37 -31.37 -1.45
CA ALA A 589 44.67 -31.89 -1.01
C ALA A 589 45.78 -31.64 -2.03
N GLU A 590 45.51 -31.84 -3.33
CA GLU A 590 46.47 -31.58 -4.41
C GLU A 590 46.84 -30.08 -4.50
N PHE A 591 45.86 -29.18 -4.33
CA PHE A 591 46.09 -27.72 -4.31
C PHE A 591 46.66 -27.20 -2.98
N SER A 592 46.59 -27.98 -1.90
CA SER A 592 47.17 -27.65 -0.59
C SER A 592 48.64 -28.08 -0.42
N TYR A 593 49.23 -28.80 -1.39
CA TYR A 593 50.64 -29.20 -1.30
C TYR A 593 51.58 -27.99 -1.39
N THR A 594 52.48 -27.87 -0.40
CA THR A 594 53.46 -26.77 -0.32
C THR A 594 54.55 -26.82 -1.41
N TYR A 595 54.63 -27.91 -2.17
CA TYR A 595 55.63 -28.12 -3.22
C TYR A 595 55.10 -27.72 -4.60
N THR A 596 55.22 -26.44 -4.94
CA THR A 596 55.18 -26.01 -6.33
C THR A 596 56.49 -26.40 -7.02
N HIS A 597 56.42 -27.02 -8.20
CA HIS A 597 57.63 -27.31 -8.99
C HIS A 597 58.26 -25.98 -9.44
N PRO A 598 59.57 -25.76 -9.27
CA PRO A 598 60.20 -24.46 -9.53
C PRO A 598 60.35 -24.18 -11.03
N THR A 599 59.27 -23.69 -11.64
CA THR A 599 59.15 -23.32 -13.07
C THR A 599 60.20 -22.31 -13.54
N THR A 600 60.83 -21.57 -12.61
CA THR A 600 61.89 -20.59 -12.88
C THR A 600 63.29 -21.20 -13.01
N SER A 601 63.47 -22.50 -12.71
CA SER A 601 64.79 -23.16 -12.70
C SER A 601 65.01 -24.22 -13.80
N VAL A 602 63.95 -24.61 -14.52
CA VAL A 602 64.01 -25.64 -15.58
C VAL A 602 63.33 -25.16 -16.86
N ASN A 603 64.08 -24.46 -17.70
CA ASN A 603 63.64 -24.09 -19.04
C ASN A 603 63.93 -25.25 -20.01
N GLY A 604 62.92 -26.04 -20.37
CA GLY A 604 62.96 -26.99 -21.50
C GLY A 604 63.30 -28.46 -21.20
N VAL A 605 62.95 -29.01 -20.03
CA VAL A 605 63.27 -30.42 -19.68
C VAL A 605 62.06 -31.36 -19.59
N HIS A 606 60.81 -30.85 -19.54
CA HIS A 606 59.61 -31.70 -19.55
C HIS A 606 59.49 -32.49 -20.87
N ILE A 607 59.92 -33.75 -20.85
CA ILE A 607 59.73 -34.71 -21.93
C ILE A 607 58.44 -35.51 -21.72
N ILE A 608 57.81 -35.93 -22.81
CA ILE A 608 56.47 -36.57 -22.84
C ILE A 608 56.32 -37.82 -21.94
N ASN A 609 57.44 -38.39 -21.45
CA ASN A 609 57.48 -39.61 -20.66
C ASN A 609 57.98 -39.39 -19.21
N GLU A 610 57.81 -38.21 -18.62
CA GLU A 610 58.08 -38.02 -17.19
C GLU A 610 57.12 -38.84 -16.32
N THR A 611 57.67 -39.48 -15.28
CA THR A 611 56.90 -40.26 -14.29
C THR A 611 57.03 -39.62 -12.92
N ALA A 612 56.16 -39.96 -11.97
CA ALA A 612 56.21 -39.43 -10.61
C ALA A 612 57.57 -39.62 -9.91
N ALA A 613 58.33 -40.67 -10.26
CA ALA A 613 59.68 -40.90 -9.75
C ALA A 613 60.72 -39.88 -10.25
N ASN A 614 60.48 -39.21 -11.38
CA ASN A 614 61.37 -38.20 -11.95
C ASN A 614 61.22 -36.84 -11.23
N LEU A 615 60.09 -36.60 -10.57
CA LEU A 615 59.76 -35.31 -9.94
C LEU A 615 60.11 -35.24 -8.45
N GLY A 616 60.62 -36.34 -7.87
CA GLY A 616 61.10 -36.38 -6.48
C GLY A 616 59.97 -36.42 -5.45
N ALA A 617 59.39 -37.62 -5.26
CA ALA A 617 58.61 -37.97 -4.07
C ALA A 617 59.52 -38.53 -2.96
#